data_AF-A0A6J3QQ21-F1
#
_entry.id   AF-A0A6J3QQ21-F1
#
_cell.length_a   1.000
_cell.length_b   1.000
_cell.length_c   1.000
_cell.angle_alpha   90.00
_cell.angle_beta   90.00
_cell.angle_gamma   90.00
#
_symmetry.space_group_name_H-M   'P 1'
#
loop_
_entity.id
_entity.type
_entity.pdbx_description
1 polymer ?
#
loop_
_entity_poly.entity_id
_entity_poly.type
_entity_poly.pdbx_seq_one_letter_code
_entity_poly.pdbx_strand_id
1 'polypeptide(L)'
;MSLSPEPQLKGIVTKLFCRQGFYLQANPDGSIQGTPEDTSSFTHFNLIPVGLCVVTIQSAKLGHYVAMNAEGLLYSSRRSGRAWYMGLDKEGRVMKGNRVKKTKAAAHFVPKLLEVAACRI
;
A
#
# COMPACT_ATOMS: atom_id res chain seq x y z
N MET A 1 8.01 -16.31 -35.79
CA MET A 1 7.04 -15.32 -35.27
C MET A 1 7.55 -14.85 -33.92
N SER A 2 8.03 -13.61 -33.81
CA SER A 2 8.46 -13.03 -32.53
C SER A 2 7.22 -12.61 -31.73
N LEU A 3 7.03 -13.19 -30.55
CA LEU A 3 6.07 -12.65 -29.59
C LEU A 3 6.50 -11.22 -29.23
N SER A 4 5.60 -10.25 -29.41
CA SER A 4 5.81 -8.92 -28.83
C SER A 4 5.97 -9.09 -27.32
N PRO A 5 6.97 -8.47 -26.67
CA PRO A 5 7.00 -8.44 -25.22
C PRO A 5 5.70 -7.81 -24.69
N GLU A 6 5.13 -8.39 -23.63
CA GLU A 6 3.94 -7.84 -22.98
C GLU A 6 4.17 -6.38 -22.55
N PRO A 7 3.13 -5.51 -22.59
CA PRO A 7 3.23 -4.17 -22.04
C PRO A 7 3.59 -4.20 -20.55
N GLN A 8 4.82 -3.80 -20.23
CA GLN A 8 5.28 -3.65 -18.84
C GLN A 8 5.11 -2.19 -18.41
N LEU A 9 4.48 -1.99 -17.26
CA LEU A 9 4.30 -0.66 -16.66
C LEU A 9 5.51 -0.31 -15.80
N LYS A 10 5.99 0.92 -15.90
CA LYS A 10 7.10 1.41 -15.07
C LYS A 10 6.57 1.71 -13.66
N GLY A 11 6.82 0.78 -12.73
CA GLY A 11 6.54 0.93 -11.31
C GLY A 11 7.81 1.23 -10.51
N ILE A 12 7.68 1.20 -9.19
CA ILE A 12 8.81 1.26 -8.26
C ILE A 12 8.69 0.19 -7.19
N VAL A 13 9.83 -0.32 -6.73
CA VAL A 13 9.92 -1.06 -5.46
C VAL A 13 10.25 -0.04 -4.37
N THR A 14 9.47 -0.05 -3.29
CA THR A 14 9.55 0.98 -2.25
C THR A 14 9.10 0.43 -0.89
N LYS A 15 9.56 1.05 0.20
CA LYS A 15 8.95 0.87 1.52
C LYS A 15 7.96 2.01 1.78
N LEU A 16 6.86 1.76 2.46
CA LEU A 16 5.86 2.78 2.79
C LEU A 16 5.98 3.17 4.27
N PHE A 17 6.69 4.26 4.56
CA PHE A 17 6.90 4.72 5.95
C PHE A 17 5.75 5.64 6.40
N CYS A 18 4.93 5.19 7.33
CA CYS A 18 3.88 6.00 7.94
C CYS A 18 4.49 7.05 8.88
N ARG A 19 3.97 8.28 8.84
CA ARG A 19 4.36 9.39 9.74
C ARG A 19 4.11 9.10 11.23
N GLN A 20 3.40 8.02 11.54
CA GLN A 20 3.22 7.49 12.90
C GLN A 20 4.47 6.77 13.44
N GLY A 21 5.50 6.52 12.63
CA GLY A 21 6.77 5.92 13.05
C GLY A 21 7.01 4.47 12.59
N PHE A 22 6.20 3.96 11.65
CA PHE A 22 6.20 2.55 11.26
C PHE A 22 6.25 2.37 9.74
N TYR A 23 7.01 1.39 9.27
CA TYR A 23 6.88 0.87 7.91
C TYR A 23 5.64 -0.01 7.81
N LEU A 24 4.88 0.13 6.72
CA LEU A 24 3.87 -0.86 6.37
C LEU A 24 4.55 -2.22 6.14
N GLN A 25 3.95 -3.30 6.63
CA GLN A 25 4.39 -4.68 6.45
C GLN A 25 3.22 -5.56 6.03
N ALA A 26 3.46 -6.43 5.04
CA ALA A 26 2.53 -7.48 4.62
C ALA A 26 3.09 -8.85 5.01
N ASN A 27 2.47 -9.48 6.00
CA ASN A 27 2.93 -10.73 6.60
C ASN A 27 2.49 -11.95 5.76
N PRO A 28 3.17 -13.11 5.89
CA PRO A 28 2.82 -14.36 5.19
C PRO A 28 1.40 -14.88 5.46
N ASP A 29 0.82 -14.56 6.62
CA ASP A 29 -0.57 -14.90 6.98
C ASP A 29 -1.62 -13.99 6.31
N GLY A 30 -1.18 -13.05 5.48
CA GLY A 30 -2.02 -12.05 4.82
C GLY A 30 -2.35 -10.83 5.68
N SER A 31 -1.90 -10.78 6.94
CA SER A 31 -2.12 -9.61 7.80
C SER A 31 -1.27 -8.42 7.36
N ILE A 32 -1.86 -7.22 7.47
CA ILE A 32 -1.18 -5.94 7.23
C ILE A 32 -1.03 -5.23 8.56
N GLN A 33 0.18 -4.77 8.87
CA GLN A 33 0.48 -4.01 10.09
C GLN A 33 1.63 -3.03 9.87
N GLY A 34 1.93 -2.22 10.89
CA GLY A 34 3.14 -1.45 11.00
C GLY A 34 4.24 -2.22 11.71
N THR A 35 5.48 -2.06 11.27
CA THR A 35 6.69 -2.48 12.01
C THR A 35 7.65 -1.29 12.16
N PRO A 36 8.37 -1.14 13.29
CA PRO A 36 9.48 -0.20 13.39
C PRO A 36 10.73 -0.70 12.63
N GLU A 37 10.78 -2.00 12.28
CA GLU A 37 11.92 -2.65 11.63
C GLU A 37 12.04 -2.24 10.15
N ASP A 38 13.20 -1.74 9.74
CA ASP A 38 13.44 -1.32 8.36
C ASP A 38 14.10 -2.40 7.48
N THR A 39 14.66 -3.47 8.07
CA THR A 39 15.37 -4.54 7.36
C THR A 39 14.46 -5.62 6.77
N SER A 40 13.22 -5.74 7.26
CA SER A 40 12.28 -6.80 6.86
C SER A 40 11.91 -6.73 5.37
N SER A 41 12.12 -7.83 4.63
CA SER A 41 11.70 -7.93 3.22
C SER A 41 10.17 -7.84 3.02
N PHE A 42 9.39 -8.09 4.07
CA PHE A 42 7.93 -7.94 4.06
C PHE A 42 7.44 -6.48 4.07
N THR A 43 8.35 -5.51 4.22
CA THR A 43 8.07 -4.06 4.08
C THR A 43 8.20 -3.54 2.64
N HIS A 44 8.61 -4.40 1.70
CA HIS A 44 8.88 -4.02 0.31
C HIS A 44 7.60 -4.19 -0.53
N PHE A 45 7.21 -3.12 -1.22
CA PHE A 45 6.02 -3.09 -2.06
C PHE A 45 6.34 -2.61 -3.47
N ASN A 46 5.70 -3.23 -4.46
CA ASN A 46 5.59 -2.69 -5.81
C ASN A 46 4.46 -1.65 -5.81
N LEU A 47 4.76 -0.42 -6.22
CA LEU A 47 3.75 0.55 -6.63
C LEU A 47 3.69 0.57 -8.15
N ILE A 48 2.59 0.07 -8.70
CA ILE A 48 2.39 -0.08 -10.15
C ILE A 48 1.33 0.95 -10.58
N PRO A 49 1.65 1.92 -11.47
CA PRO A 49 0.66 2.88 -11.94
C PRO A 49 -0.35 2.19 -12.86
N VAL A 50 -1.64 2.33 -12.53
CA VAL A 50 -2.77 1.76 -13.29
C VAL A 50 -3.71 2.82 -13.86
N GLY A 51 -3.41 4.10 -13.59
CA GLY A 51 -4.14 5.26 -14.10
C GLY A 51 -3.51 6.56 -13.61
N LEU A 52 -4.04 7.71 -14.07
CA LEU A 52 -3.58 9.02 -13.61
C LEU A 52 -3.78 9.15 -12.08
N CYS A 53 -2.66 9.23 -11.34
CA CYS A 53 -2.65 9.26 -9.88
C CYS A 53 -3.30 8.03 -9.19
N VAL A 54 -3.38 6.88 -9.87
CA VAL A 54 -3.87 5.61 -9.32
C VAL A 54 -2.79 4.54 -9.42
N VAL A 55 -2.52 3.87 -8.31
CA VAL A 55 -1.55 2.76 -8.21
C VAL A 55 -2.20 1.54 -7.58
N THR A 56 -1.76 0.34 -7.96
CA THR A 56 -1.91 -0.84 -7.10
C THR A 56 -0.73 -0.91 -6.13
N ILE A 57 -0.95 -1.57 -4.98
CA ILE A 57 0.07 -1.83 -3.97
C ILE A 57 0.17 -3.35 -3.82
N GLN A 58 1.31 -3.92 -4.20
CA GLN A 58 1.57 -5.35 -4.13
C GLN A 58 2.77 -5.61 -3.22
N SER A 59 2.70 -6.62 -2.34
CA SER A 59 3.88 -7.10 -1.61
C SER A 59 4.89 -7.64 -2.61
N ALA A 60 6.09 -7.05 -2.66
CA ALA A 60 7.16 -7.51 -3.54
C ALA A 60 7.65 -8.92 -3.15
N LYS A 61 7.50 -9.30 -1.87
CA LYS A 61 7.92 -10.60 -1.34
C LYS A 61 6.87 -11.71 -1.52
N LEU A 62 5.58 -11.38 -1.45
CA LEU A 62 4.47 -12.36 -1.46
C LEU A 62 3.65 -12.35 -2.76
N GLY A 63 3.74 -11.32 -3.59
CA GLY A 63 2.87 -11.13 -4.76
C GLY A 63 1.42 -10.75 -4.43
N HIS A 64 1.03 -10.77 -3.15
CA HIS A 64 -0.31 -10.39 -2.68
C HIS A 64 -0.57 -8.89 -2.82
N TYR A 65 -1.78 -8.51 -3.22
CA TYR A 65 -2.21 -7.11 -3.30
C TYR A 65 -2.86 -6.64 -1.99
N VAL A 66 -2.60 -5.38 -1.59
CA VAL A 66 -3.31 -4.70 -0.50
C VAL A 66 -4.62 -4.13 -1.06
N ALA A 67 -5.77 -4.57 -0.54
CA ALA A 67 -7.08 -4.34 -1.16
C ALA A 67 -8.13 -3.73 -0.21
N MET A 68 -9.05 -2.91 -0.75
CA MET A 68 -10.14 -2.24 -0.02
C MET A 68 -11.55 -2.60 -0.62
N ASN A 69 -12.47 -3.22 0.15
CA ASN A 69 -13.79 -3.80 -0.20
C ASN A 69 -15.04 -2.89 0.14
N ALA A 70 -16.27 -3.40 0.48
CA ALA A 70 -17.53 -2.61 0.74
C ALA A 70 -18.10 -2.17 2.17
N GLU A 71 -17.67 -2.60 3.39
CA GLU A 71 -18.09 -2.20 4.77
C GLU A 71 -16.94 -1.88 5.82
N GLY A 72 -16.63 -0.61 6.15
CA GLY A 72 -15.67 -0.09 7.17
C GLY A 72 -14.15 -0.42 7.07
N LEU A 73 -13.79 -1.67 6.82
CA LEU A 73 -12.65 -2.35 7.46
C LEU A 73 -11.50 -2.66 6.49
N LEU A 74 -10.85 -1.63 5.93
CA LEU A 74 -10.44 -1.66 4.51
C LEU A 74 -11.70 -1.81 3.63
N TYR A 75 -12.90 -1.41 4.05
CA TYR A 75 -14.10 -1.47 3.21
C TYR A 75 -15.12 -0.32 3.49
N SER A 76 -16.22 -0.02 2.74
CA SER A 76 -17.02 1.27 2.69
C SER A 76 -18.26 1.58 3.65
N SER A 77 -19.10 2.63 3.43
CA SER A 77 -20.42 2.97 4.07
C SER A 77 -21.12 4.18 3.38
N ARG A 78 -22.46 4.35 3.47
CA ARG A 78 -23.27 5.27 2.62
C ARG A 78 -22.92 6.77 2.75
N ARG A 79 -22.54 7.36 1.61
CA ARG A 79 -22.50 8.80 1.24
C ARG A 79 -22.37 9.83 2.38
N SER A 80 -21.12 10.03 2.82
CA SER A 80 -20.58 11.40 2.82
C SER A 80 -19.61 11.51 1.63
N GLY A 81 -19.38 12.71 1.08
CA GLY A 81 -18.39 12.92 0.00
C GLY A 81 -16.93 12.73 0.43
N ARG A 82 -16.69 12.03 1.54
CA ARG A 82 -15.39 11.85 2.19
C ARG A 82 -14.75 10.55 1.71
N ALA A 83 -13.68 10.66 0.94
CA ALA A 83 -12.84 9.53 0.56
C ALA A 83 -12.24 8.82 1.79
N TRP A 84 -11.79 7.60 1.56
CA TRP A 84 -11.32 6.65 2.56
C TRP A 84 -9.82 6.44 2.38
N TYR A 85 -9.10 6.17 3.47
CA TYR A 85 -7.64 6.20 3.46
C TYR A 85 -7.08 5.00 4.22
N MET A 86 -6.03 4.38 3.68
CA MET A 86 -5.17 3.48 4.45
C MET A 86 -4.50 4.26 5.58
N GLY A 87 -4.29 3.63 6.73
CA GLY A 87 -3.57 4.27 7.82
C GLY A 87 -3.25 3.35 8.99
N LEU A 88 -2.22 3.73 9.75
CA LEU A 88 -1.81 3.09 10.99
C LEU A 88 -2.15 4.00 12.18
N ASP A 89 -2.44 3.42 13.34
CA ASP A 89 -2.60 4.18 14.59
C ASP A 89 -1.24 4.53 15.23
N LYS A 90 -1.21 4.89 16.53
CA LYS A 90 0.04 5.25 17.23
C LYS A 90 0.84 4.02 17.67
N GLU A 91 0.22 2.86 17.63
CA GLU A 91 0.78 1.57 18.04
C GLU A 91 1.13 0.69 16.82
N GLY A 92 1.09 1.28 15.61
CA GLY A 92 1.40 0.59 14.36
C GLY A 92 0.27 -0.30 13.83
N ARG A 93 -0.93 -0.29 14.40
CA ARG A 93 -2.03 -1.18 13.98
C ARG A 93 -2.82 -0.56 12.83
N VAL A 94 -3.31 -1.39 11.90
CA VAL A 94 -4.12 -0.93 10.77
C VAL A 94 -5.48 -0.40 11.24
N MET A 95 -5.84 0.79 10.74
CA MET A 95 -7.09 1.46 11.02
C MET A 95 -8.16 1.17 9.96
N LYS A 96 -9.43 1.07 10.38
CA LYS A 96 -10.59 1.09 9.47
C LYS A 96 -10.58 2.37 8.62
N GLY A 97 -10.73 2.25 7.30
CA GLY A 97 -10.49 3.35 6.35
C GLY A 97 -11.41 4.57 6.50
N ASN A 98 -12.60 4.40 7.09
CA ASN A 98 -13.49 5.52 7.47
C ASN A 98 -13.03 6.29 8.71
N ARG A 99 -12.22 5.69 9.58
CA ARG A 99 -11.68 6.34 10.77
C ARG A 99 -10.44 7.18 10.43
N VAL A 100 -9.73 6.83 9.36
CA VAL A 100 -8.59 7.58 8.83
C VAL A 100 -9.09 8.87 8.14
N LYS A 101 -8.32 9.95 8.28
CA LYS A 101 -8.61 11.28 7.68
C LYS A 101 -7.35 11.79 6.98
N LYS A 102 -7.47 12.30 5.75
CA LYS A 102 -6.37 12.87 4.94
C LYS A 102 -5.48 13.88 5.70
N THR A 103 -6.04 14.59 6.67
CA THR A 103 -5.34 15.63 7.46
C THR A 103 -4.61 15.10 8.71
N LYS A 104 -4.65 13.79 8.99
CA LYS A 104 -4.01 13.18 10.16
C LYS A 104 -2.80 12.34 9.75
N ALA A 105 -1.77 12.33 10.59
CA ALA A 105 -0.51 11.62 10.36
C ALA A 105 -0.68 10.12 10.07
N ALA A 106 -1.71 9.48 10.64
CA ALA A 106 -2.13 8.11 10.30
C ALA A 106 -2.31 7.87 8.78
N ALA A 107 -2.73 8.88 8.01
CA ALA A 107 -2.95 8.80 6.57
C ALA A 107 -1.69 9.12 5.73
N HIS A 108 -0.58 9.53 6.36
CA HIS A 108 0.58 10.09 5.69
C HIS A 108 1.68 9.03 5.58
N PHE A 109 1.86 8.49 4.38
CA PHE A 109 2.95 7.57 4.06
C PHE A 109 3.96 8.26 3.15
N VAL A 110 5.25 8.12 3.49
CA VAL A 110 6.38 8.57 2.69
C VAL A 110 6.96 7.34 1.98
N PRO A 111 6.90 7.27 0.64
CA PRO A 111 7.59 6.21 -0.09
C PRO A 111 9.11 6.37 0.08
N LYS A 112 9.78 5.27 0.42
CA LYS A 112 11.24 5.15 0.48
C LYS A 112 11.66 4.27 -0.69
N LEU A 113 11.98 4.93 -1.81
CA LEU A 113 12.39 4.27 -3.05
C LEU A 113 13.56 3.32 -2.79
N LEU A 114 13.47 2.12 -3.36
CA LEU A 114 14.56 1.15 -3.40
C LEU A 114 15.11 1.08 -4.83
N GLU A 115 14.22 0.83 -5.80
CA GLU A 115 14.56 0.76 -7.23
C GLU A 115 13.36 1.05 -8.13
N VAL A 116 13.64 1.34 -9.41
CA VAL A 116 12.64 1.42 -10.47
C VAL A 116 12.46 0.03 -11.09
N ALA A 117 11.23 -0.42 -11.25
CA ALA A 117 10.92 -1.76 -11.74
C ALA A 117 10.01 -1.72 -12.98
N ALA A 118 10.20 -2.69 -13.87
CA ALA A 118 9.24 -2.98 -14.92
C ALA A 118 8.26 -4.03 -14.39
N CYS A 119 7.03 -3.61 -14.14
CA CYS A 119 6.00 -4.42 -13.48
C CYS A 119 4.95 -4.90 -14.49
N ARG A 120 4.34 -6.05 -14.19
CA ARG A 120 3.15 -6.58 -14.86
C ARG A 120 1.95 -6.41 -13.92
N ILE A 121 0.74 -6.34 -14.48
CA ILE A 121 -0.53 -6.44 -13.74
C ILE A 121 -1.08 -7.84 -14.00
#